data_AF-A0A7V3HCM7-F1
#
_entry.id   AF-A0A7V3HCM7-F1
#
_cell.length_a   1.000
_cell.length_b   1.000
_cell.length_c   1.000
_cell.angle_alpha   90.00
_cell.angle_beta   90.00
_cell.angle_gamma   90.00
#
_symmetry.space_group_name_H-M   'P 1'
#
loop_
_entity.id
_entity.type
_entity.pdbx_description
1 polymer ?
#
loop_
_entity_poly.entity_id
_entity_poly.type
_entity_poly.pdbx_seq_one_letter_code
_entity_poly.pdbx_strand_id
1 'polypeptide(L)' 'MKIKRRKTRVVRVGNLKIGGNNPISVQSMTNTDTRDLNATV' A
#
# COMPACT_ATOMS: atom_id res chain seq x y z
N MET A 1 -5.54 5.57 -22.58
CA MET A 1 -6.86 5.54 -21.90
C MET A 1 -6.73 6.19 -20.53
N LYS A 2 -7.52 7.22 -20.20
CA LYS A 2 -7.43 7.92 -18.90
C LYS A 2 -8.50 7.38 -17.95
N ILE A 3 -8.09 6.58 -16.96
CA ILE A 3 -9.01 5.97 -15.99
C ILE A 3 -9.40 7.03 -14.94
N LYS A 4 -10.71 7.24 -14.75
CA LYS A 4 -11.23 8.12 -13.68
C LYS A 4 -11.22 7.36 -12.35
N ARG A 5 -10.46 7.86 -11.36
CA ARG A 5 -10.46 7.29 -10.00
C ARG A 5 -11.71 7.67 -9.22
N ARG A 6 -12.20 6.73 -8.39
CA ARG A 6 -13.30 6.99 -7.45
C ARG A 6 -12.86 7.99 -6.38
N LYS A 7 -13.71 8.99 -6.09
CA LYS A 7 -13.51 9.87 -4.93
C LYS A 7 -13.59 9.04 -3.64
N THR A 8 -12.55 9.09 -2.84
CA THR A 8 -12.39 8.32 -1.60
C THR A 8 -11.76 9.20 -0.52
N ARG A 9 -12.03 8.89 0.75
CA ARG A 9 -11.36 9.55 1.88
C ARG A 9 -9.87 9.21 1.88
N VAL A 10 -9.03 10.15 2.31
CA VAL A 10 -7.60 9.92 2.49
C VAL A 10 -7.35 9.20 3.81
N VAL A 11 -6.55 8.14 3.77
CA VAL A 11 -6.09 7.39 4.95
C VAL A 11 -4.57 7.45 5.02
N ARG A 12 -4.01 7.52 6.24
CA ARG A 12 -2.56 7.47 6.47
C ARG A 12 -2.14 6.05 6.89
N VAL A 13 -1.07 5.55 6.26
CA VAL A 13 -0.40 4.29 6.62
C VAL A 13 1.07 4.62 6.80
N GLY A 14 1.52 4.75 8.05
CA GLY A 14 2.84 5.33 8.36
C GLY A 14 2.96 6.75 7.81
N ASN A 15 3.98 6.97 6.98
CA ASN A 15 4.23 8.24 6.28
C ASN A 15 3.43 8.39 4.96
N LEU A 16 2.78 7.33 4.48
CA LEU A 16 2.08 7.30 3.20
C LEU A 16 0.61 7.75 3.33
N LYS A 17 0.10 8.42 2.28
CA LYS A 17 -1.32 8.81 2.16
C LYS A 17 -1.97 8.06 1.00
N ILE A 18 -3.02 7.28 1.29
CA ILE A 18 -3.73 6.46 0.31
C ILE A 18 -5.14 7.04 0.09
N GLY A 19 -5.57 7.12 -1.16
CA GLY A 19 -6.89 7.62 -1.54
C GLY A 19 -6.93 9.12 -1.87
N GLY A 20 -8.12 9.62 -2.19
CA GLY A 20 -8.33 10.99 -2.66
C GLY A 20 -7.57 11.28 -3.96
N ASN A 21 -6.80 12.36 -3.96
CA ASN A 21 -5.97 12.79 -5.10
C ASN A 21 -4.50 12.34 -4.99
N ASN A 22 -4.12 11.58 -3.96
CA ASN A 22 -2.74 11.06 -3.80
C ASN A 22 -2.48 9.94 -4.81
N PRO A 23 -1.23 9.68 -5.26
CA PRO A 23 -0.91 8.61 -6.22
C PRO A 23 -1.36 7.21 -5.77
N ILE A 24 -1.42 6.26 -6.71
CA ILE A 24 -1.69 4.86 -6.40
C ILE A 24 -0.43 4.25 -5.77
N SER A 25 -0.58 3.66 -4.60
CA SER A 25 0.50 2.96 -3.89
C SER A 25 0.55 1.49 -4.32
N VAL A 26 1.77 0.95 -4.46
CA VAL A 26 2.01 -0.47 -4.73
C VAL A 26 2.38 -1.13 -3.40
N GLN A 27 1.84 -2.33 -3.15
CA GLN A 27 2.12 -3.14 -1.97
C GLN A 27 2.42 -4.57 -2.40
N SER A 28 3.19 -5.28 -1.58
CA SER A 28 3.48 -6.71 -1.72
C SER A 28 3.31 -7.41 -0.36
N MET A 29 3.52 -8.72 -0.35
CA MET A 29 3.48 -9.55 0.84
C MET A 29 4.61 -10.57 0.77
N THR A 30 5.30 -10.82 1.88
CA THR A 30 6.31 -11.87 1.98
C THR A 30 5.65 -13.26 1.98
N ASN A 31 6.39 -14.29 1.59
CA ASN A 31 5.91 -15.68 1.57
C ASN A 31 6.71 -16.61 2.51
N THR A 32 7.65 -16.05 3.28
CA THR A 32 8.42 -16.75 4.29
C THR A 32 7.62 -16.90 5.59
N ASP A 33 7.98 -17.86 6.44
CA ASP A 33 7.33 -18.00 7.76
C ASP A 33 7.64 -16.74 8.58
N THR A 34 6.61 -15.98 8.97
CA THR A 34 6.75 -14.74 9.73
C THR A 34 7.53 -14.92 11.04
N ARG A 35 7.60 -16.15 11.58
CA ARG A 35 8.38 -16.45 12.79
C ARG A 35 9.88 -16.59 12.51
N ASP A 36 10.26 -16.85 11.26
CA ASP A 36 11.65 -16.81 10.82
C ASP A 36 12.05 -15.38 10.49
N LEU A 37 12.75 -14.75 11.44
CA LEU A 37 13.20 -13.37 11.32
C LEU A 37 14.17 -13.17 10.15
N ASN A 38 15.10 -14.11 9.94
CA ASN A 38 16.15 -13.98 8.94
C ASN A 38 15.59 -14.13 7.51
N ALA A 39 14.52 -14.90 7.35
CA ALA A 39 13.86 -15.07 6.07
C ALA A 39 12.85 -13.93 5.76
N THR A 40 12.48 -13.10 6.74
CA THR A 40 11.42 -12.09 6.60
C THR A 40 11.93 -10.65 6.45
N VAL A 41 13.09 -10.33 7.02
CA VAL A 41 13.70 -8.98 7.06
C VAL A 41 14.81 -8.86 6.02
#